data_AF-A0A4Q3EPJ6-F1
#
_entry.id   AF-A0A4Q3EPJ6-F1
#
_cell.length_a   1.000
_cell.length_b   1.000
_cell.length_c   1.000
_cell.angle_alpha   90.00
_cell.angle_beta   90.00
_cell.angle_gamma   90.00
#
_symmetry.space_group_name_H-M   'P 1'
#
loop_
_entity.id
_entity.type
_entity.pdbx_description
1 polymer ?
#
loop_
_entity_poly.entity_id
_entity_poly.type
_entity_poly.pdbx_seq_one_letter_code
_entity_poly.pdbx_strand_id
1 'polypeptide(L)'
;MRLSFDQEQLMNKSRNTPTSSQGYIANQKEQSRLHGNSKMIRDSLFVLSKRLSKLSASVNKETTELEKNMGASLDALENRRVGDALTRQQYVMTYTNNLALMLNEMLSNLMSMKSQAQGSKGSCSKPGGKTPKPGAGQQMSDIITKQQQLGNAMQQMQNAQQQKPGQGQQGQQGNSKDGQQGGEGENGNAEQLARMAEQQAALRRQLSELNSLLNSKGMGNAKELKEIQEKMDKNETDLVNKRFSSEMQLRQREILTRLLQAEKSMREQEQDDKRSSKIAQDLSRPVPAELQKYLNDRQQLLDIYKTVPPQLKPYYKNMVEQYYRNIGKN
;
A
#
# COMPACT_ATOMS: atom_id res chain seq x y z
N MET A 1 -8.61 -12.30 -14.13
CA MET A 1 -9.00 -11.62 -15.39
C MET A 1 -10.37 -12.12 -15.81
N ARG A 2 -11.34 -11.22 -16.03
CA ARG A 2 -12.73 -11.55 -16.38
C ARG A 2 -12.85 -12.43 -17.65
N LEU A 3 -11.94 -12.25 -18.61
CA LEU A 3 -11.89 -13.02 -19.86
C LEU A 3 -11.79 -14.54 -19.64
N SER A 4 -10.99 -14.99 -18.67
CA SER A 4 -10.82 -16.43 -18.38
C SER A 4 -12.13 -17.05 -17.90
N PHE A 5 -12.83 -16.38 -16.99
CA PHE A 5 -14.14 -16.85 -16.51
C PHE A 5 -15.21 -16.85 -17.60
N ASP A 6 -15.25 -15.81 -18.44
CA ASP A 6 -16.21 -15.74 -19.55
C ASP A 6 -15.93 -16.86 -20.58
N GLN A 7 -14.65 -17.14 -20.86
CA GLN A 7 -14.24 -18.20 -21.78
C GLN A 7 -14.55 -19.62 -21.25
N GLU A 8 -14.37 -19.84 -19.95
CA GLU A 8 -14.74 -21.10 -19.27
C GLU A 8 -16.25 -21.37 -19.34
N GLN A 9 -17.06 -20.34 -19.05
CA GLN A 9 -18.51 -20.43 -19.18
C GLN A 9 -18.94 -20.75 -20.61
N LEU A 10 -18.31 -20.11 -21.60
CA LEU A 10 -18.58 -20.36 -23.00
C LEU A 10 -18.15 -21.77 -23.43
N MET A 11 -17.02 -22.26 -22.95
CA MET A 11 -16.56 -23.63 -23.21
C MET A 11 -17.56 -24.67 -22.69
N ASN A 12 -18.07 -24.47 -21.47
CA ASN A 12 -19.10 -25.34 -20.87
C ASN A 12 -20.41 -25.31 -21.66
N LYS A 13 -20.85 -24.12 -22.10
CA LYS A 13 -22.02 -23.98 -22.97
C LYS A 13 -21.82 -24.66 -24.32
N SER A 14 -20.65 -24.45 -24.95
CA SER A 14 -20.31 -25.00 -26.26
C SER A 14 -20.23 -26.53 -26.25
N ARG A 15 -19.82 -27.13 -25.11
CA ARG A 15 -19.81 -28.58 -24.92
C ARG A 15 -21.21 -29.20 -24.89
N ASN A 16 -22.18 -28.51 -24.29
CA ASN A 16 -23.51 -29.06 -24.04
C ASN A 16 -24.58 -28.61 -25.05
N THR A 17 -24.23 -27.69 -25.96
CA THR A 17 -25.18 -27.13 -26.93
C THR A 17 -25.11 -27.90 -28.26
N PRO A 18 -26.21 -28.50 -28.73
CA PRO A 18 -26.24 -29.16 -30.03
C PRO A 18 -25.95 -28.17 -31.17
N THR A 19 -25.15 -28.59 -32.16
CA THR A 19 -24.74 -27.71 -33.28
C THR A 19 -25.94 -27.19 -34.08
N SER A 20 -27.01 -27.97 -34.22
CA SER A 20 -28.24 -27.59 -34.94
C SER A 20 -29.11 -26.57 -34.22
N SER A 21 -28.86 -26.29 -32.94
CA SER A 21 -29.72 -25.42 -32.12
C SER A 21 -29.41 -23.93 -32.31
N GLN A 22 -30.42 -23.08 -32.08
CA GLN A 22 -30.23 -21.62 -32.05
C GLN A 22 -29.24 -21.17 -30.97
N GLY A 23 -29.14 -21.93 -29.86
CA GLY A 23 -28.15 -21.69 -28.81
C GLY A 23 -26.70 -21.79 -29.30
N TYR A 24 -26.45 -22.58 -30.35
CA TYR A 24 -25.11 -22.72 -30.93
C TYR A 24 -24.64 -21.42 -31.60
N ILE A 25 -25.54 -20.73 -32.29
CA ILE A 25 -25.28 -19.42 -32.90
C ILE A 25 -25.00 -18.37 -31.80
N ALA A 26 -25.68 -18.46 -30.67
CA ALA A 26 -25.39 -17.60 -29.52
C ALA A 26 -23.98 -17.84 -28.96
N ASN A 27 -23.52 -19.10 -28.91
CA ASN A 27 -22.15 -19.43 -28.51
C ASN A 27 -21.10 -18.89 -29.50
N GLN A 28 -21.34 -18.97 -30.81
CA GLN A 28 -20.47 -18.35 -31.83
C GLN A 28 -20.37 -16.83 -31.64
N LYS A 29 -21.50 -16.17 -31.45
CA LYS A 29 -21.56 -14.72 -31.20
C LYS A 29 -20.81 -14.33 -29.94
N GLU A 30 -20.92 -15.14 -28.89
CA GLU A 30 -20.20 -14.93 -27.64
C GLU A 30 -18.69 -15.15 -27.82
N GLN A 31 -18.26 -16.19 -28.54
CA GLN A 31 -16.84 -16.39 -28.88
C GLN A 31 -16.27 -15.20 -29.65
N SER A 32 -17.03 -14.68 -30.62
CA SER A 32 -16.65 -13.50 -31.40
C SER A 32 -16.53 -12.25 -30.51
N ARG A 33 -17.46 -12.07 -29.57
CA ARG A 33 -17.39 -10.99 -28.56
C ARG A 33 -16.13 -11.12 -27.70
N LEU A 34 -15.81 -12.31 -27.21
CA LEU A 34 -14.61 -12.55 -26.38
C LEU A 34 -13.33 -12.31 -27.16
N HIS A 35 -13.27 -12.72 -28.43
CA HIS A 35 -12.15 -12.44 -29.32
C HIS A 35 -12.01 -10.93 -29.62
N GLY A 36 -13.11 -10.20 -29.78
CA GLY A 36 -13.07 -8.74 -29.90
C GLY A 36 -12.50 -8.06 -28.64
N ASN A 37 -12.91 -8.53 -27.46
CA ASN A 37 -12.40 -8.01 -26.19
C ASN A 37 -10.91 -8.36 -25.98
N SER A 38 -10.46 -9.54 -26.40
CA SER A 38 -9.07 -9.95 -26.26
C SER A 38 -8.12 -9.09 -27.10
N LYS A 39 -8.56 -8.62 -28.28
CA LYS A 39 -7.82 -7.63 -29.07
C LYS A 39 -7.56 -6.32 -28.32
N MET A 40 -8.57 -5.79 -27.63
CA MET A 40 -8.39 -4.57 -26.83
C MET A 40 -7.42 -4.80 -25.66
N ILE A 41 -7.49 -5.97 -25.03
CA ILE A 41 -6.57 -6.38 -23.96
C ILE A 41 -5.14 -6.47 -24.52
N ARG A 42 -4.95 -7.12 -25.67
CA ARG A 42 -3.66 -7.19 -26.35
C ARG A 42 -3.07 -5.81 -26.62
N ASP A 43 -3.85 -4.92 -27.21
CA ASP A 43 -3.35 -3.59 -27.59
C ASP A 43 -2.92 -2.81 -26.35
N SER A 44 -3.66 -2.94 -25.24
CA SER A 44 -3.29 -2.38 -23.93
C SER A 44 -2.00 -2.99 -23.38
N LEU A 45 -1.86 -4.32 -23.45
CA LEU A 45 -0.66 -5.04 -22.99
C LEU A 45 0.56 -4.73 -23.86
N PHE A 46 0.37 -4.52 -25.16
CA PHE A 46 1.43 -4.15 -26.09
C PHE A 46 1.96 -2.74 -25.81
N VAL A 47 1.07 -1.78 -25.53
CA VAL A 47 1.50 -0.44 -25.10
C VAL A 47 2.27 -0.51 -23.77
N LEU A 48 1.82 -1.33 -22.84
CA LEU A 48 2.51 -1.56 -21.58
C LEU A 48 3.88 -2.22 -21.80
N SER A 49 3.96 -3.21 -22.68
CA SER A 49 5.19 -3.97 -22.95
C SER A 49 6.28 -3.12 -23.59
N LYS A 50 5.93 -2.12 -24.41
CA LYS A 50 6.88 -1.11 -24.93
C LYS A 50 7.59 -0.32 -23.83
N ARG A 51 6.94 -0.10 -22.69
CA ARG A 51 7.52 0.64 -21.56
C ARG A 51 8.43 -0.22 -20.70
N LEU A 52 8.30 -1.54 -20.78
CA LEU A 52 9.00 -2.51 -19.95
C LEU A 52 9.76 -3.49 -20.85
N SER A 53 10.90 -3.02 -21.38
CA SER A 53 11.70 -3.69 -22.41
C SER A 53 12.06 -5.14 -22.10
N LYS A 54 12.33 -5.47 -20.83
CA LYS A 54 12.71 -6.81 -20.36
C LYS A 54 11.62 -7.88 -20.50
N LEU A 55 10.34 -7.51 -20.65
CA LEU A 55 9.21 -8.45 -20.66
C LEU A 55 8.43 -8.46 -21.99
N SER A 56 8.85 -7.65 -22.95
CA SER A 56 8.17 -7.50 -24.24
C SER A 56 8.03 -8.82 -25.00
N ALA A 57 9.08 -9.64 -25.06
CA ALA A 57 9.07 -10.88 -25.83
C ALA A 57 8.06 -11.92 -25.29
N SER A 58 8.06 -12.18 -23.98
CA SER A 58 7.18 -13.18 -23.37
C SER A 58 5.71 -12.74 -23.39
N VAL A 59 5.42 -11.48 -23.05
CA VAL A 59 4.04 -10.95 -23.09
C VAL A 59 3.51 -10.94 -24.52
N ASN A 60 4.30 -10.51 -25.50
CA ASN A 60 3.88 -10.49 -26.90
C ASN A 60 3.66 -11.92 -27.43
N LYS A 61 4.50 -12.89 -27.04
CA LYS A 61 4.33 -14.30 -27.41
C LYS A 61 3.01 -14.87 -26.89
N GLU A 62 2.77 -14.78 -25.58
CA GLU A 62 1.55 -15.33 -24.96
C GLU A 62 0.29 -14.64 -25.51
N THR A 63 0.36 -13.34 -25.77
CA THR A 63 -0.79 -12.60 -26.34
C THR A 63 -1.04 -12.96 -27.81
N THR A 64 0.01 -13.23 -28.59
CA THR A 64 -0.12 -13.67 -29.98
C THR A 64 -0.74 -15.07 -30.05
N GLU A 65 -0.29 -15.99 -29.19
CA GLU A 65 -0.86 -17.34 -29.12
C GLU A 65 -2.31 -17.33 -28.62
N LEU A 66 -2.65 -16.45 -27.68
CA LEU A 66 -4.03 -16.25 -27.24
C LEU A 66 -4.92 -15.83 -28.41
N GLU A 67 -4.53 -14.82 -29.17
CA GLU A 67 -5.31 -14.32 -30.32
C GLU A 67 -5.47 -15.39 -31.41
N LYS A 68 -4.38 -16.11 -31.71
CA LYS A 68 -4.40 -17.20 -32.69
C LYS A 68 -5.38 -18.30 -32.29
N ASN A 69 -5.40 -18.69 -31.01
CA ASN A 69 -6.32 -19.71 -30.52
C ASN A 69 -7.76 -19.19 -30.40
N MET A 70 -7.97 -17.91 -30.06
CA MET A 70 -9.29 -17.27 -30.09
C MET A 70 -9.89 -17.27 -31.50
N GLY A 71 -9.12 -16.83 -32.51
CA GLY A 71 -9.56 -16.82 -33.90
C GLY A 71 -9.85 -18.23 -34.41
N ALA A 72 -8.92 -19.16 -34.20
CA ALA A 72 -9.11 -20.51 -34.67
C ALA A 72 -10.22 -21.28 -33.90
N SER A 73 -10.52 -20.89 -32.66
CA SER A 73 -11.69 -21.39 -31.92
C SER A 73 -12.99 -20.89 -32.55
N LEU A 74 -13.05 -19.61 -32.91
CA LEU A 74 -14.18 -19.03 -33.62
C LEU A 74 -14.40 -19.72 -34.98
N ASP A 75 -13.34 -19.89 -35.77
CA ASP A 75 -13.40 -20.60 -37.05
C ASP A 75 -13.89 -22.05 -36.89
N ALA A 76 -13.43 -22.73 -35.84
CA ALA A 76 -13.89 -24.09 -35.54
C ALA A 76 -15.37 -24.13 -35.15
N LEU A 77 -15.86 -23.16 -34.37
CA LEU A 77 -17.28 -23.03 -34.03
C LEU A 77 -18.14 -22.68 -35.25
N GLU A 78 -17.68 -21.79 -36.14
CA GLU A 78 -18.38 -21.46 -37.39
C GLU A 78 -18.52 -22.68 -38.30
N ASN A 79 -17.46 -23.49 -38.38
CA ASN A 79 -17.43 -24.76 -39.11
C ASN A 79 -18.08 -25.94 -38.37
N ARG A 80 -18.75 -25.69 -37.22
CA ARG A 80 -19.42 -26.70 -36.39
C ARG A 80 -18.51 -27.83 -35.86
N ARG A 81 -17.19 -27.60 -35.85
CA ARG A 81 -16.17 -28.52 -35.31
C ARG A 81 -15.98 -28.28 -33.82
N VAL A 82 -16.92 -28.78 -33.03
CA VAL A 82 -16.99 -28.53 -31.57
C VAL A 82 -15.75 -29.05 -30.84
N GLY A 83 -15.24 -30.24 -31.21
CA GLY A 83 -14.03 -30.80 -30.60
C GLY A 83 -12.82 -29.88 -30.75
N ASP A 84 -12.52 -29.46 -31.98
CA ASP A 84 -11.44 -28.52 -32.29
C ASP A 84 -11.62 -27.19 -31.55
N ALA A 85 -12.85 -26.68 -31.51
CA ALA A 85 -13.16 -25.44 -30.80
C ALA A 85 -12.85 -25.55 -29.32
N LEU A 86 -13.30 -26.62 -28.64
CA LEU A 86 -13.06 -26.83 -27.21
C LEU A 86 -11.56 -26.93 -26.89
N THR A 87 -10.78 -27.65 -27.70
CA THR A 87 -9.32 -27.73 -27.53
C THR A 87 -8.66 -26.36 -27.62
N ARG A 88 -9.08 -25.54 -28.59
CA ARG A 88 -8.56 -24.16 -28.74
C ARG A 88 -8.99 -23.25 -27.60
N GLN A 89 -10.23 -23.38 -27.11
CA GLN A 89 -10.69 -22.66 -25.93
C GLN A 89 -9.88 -23.01 -24.67
N GLN A 90 -9.46 -24.27 -24.53
CA GLN A 90 -8.58 -24.68 -23.44
C GLN A 90 -7.20 -24.02 -23.54
N TYR A 91 -6.63 -23.93 -24.74
CA TYR A 91 -5.38 -23.18 -24.94
C TYR A 91 -5.56 -21.69 -24.61
N VAL A 92 -6.68 -21.07 -25.01
CA VAL A 92 -7.02 -19.68 -24.64
C VAL A 92 -7.02 -19.51 -23.11
N MET A 93 -7.57 -20.46 -22.36
CA MET A 93 -7.54 -20.44 -20.89
C MET A 93 -6.10 -20.47 -20.35
N THR A 94 -5.24 -21.35 -20.89
CA THR A 94 -3.83 -21.44 -20.51
C THR A 94 -3.10 -20.13 -20.75
N TYR A 95 -3.19 -19.55 -21.95
CA TYR A 95 -2.52 -18.28 -22.28
C TYR A 95 -3.06 -17.11 -21.45
N THR A 96 -4.37 -17.08 -21.18
CA THR A 96 -4.97 -16.05 -20.32
C THR A 96 -4.44 -16.15 -18.88
N ASN A 97 -4.29 -17.37 -18.36
CA ASN A 97 -3.77 -17.57 -17.00
C ASN A 97 -2.28 -17.23 -16.91
N ASN A 98 -1.48 -17.59 -17.91
CA ASN A 98 -0.06 -17.20 -17.99
C ASN A 98 0.10 -15.68 -18.03
N LEU A 99 -0.71 -14.99 -18.84
CA LEU A 99 -0.74 -13.52 -18.89
C LEU A 99 -1.11 -12.92 -17.53
N ALA A 100 -2.08 -13.51 -16.82
CA ALA A 100 -2.48 -13.05 -15.49
C ALA A 100 -1.35 -13.19 -14.47
N LEU A 101 -0.62 -14.31 -14.52
CA LEU A 101 0.53 -14.56 -13.66
C LEU A 101 1.65 -13.54 -13.93
N MET A 102 2.04 -13.35 -15.20
CA MET A 102 3.07 -12.39 -15.58
C MET A 102 2.70 -10.95 -15.19
N LEU A 103 1.42 -10.57 -15.32
CA LEU A 103 0.94 -9.25 -14.88
C LEU A 103 1.02 -9.07 -13.36
N ASN A 104 0.73 -10.13 -12.59
CA ASN A 104 0.85 -10.09 -11.14
C ASN A 104 2.31 -10.01 -10.69
N GLU A 105 3.20 -10.78 -11.32
CA GLU A 105 4.64 -10.70 -11.11
C GLU A 105 5.19 -9.31 -11.46
N MET A 106 4.73 -8.72 -12.56
CA MET A 106 5.09 -7.36 -12.95
C MET A 106 4.60 -6.32 -11.93
N LEU A 107 3.35 -6.44 -11.46
CA LEU A 107 2.82 -5.55 -10.44
C LEU A 107 3.64 -5.65 -9.14
N SER A 108 4.00 -6.87 -8.75
CA SER A 108 4.87 -7.14 -7.60
C SER A 108 6.26 -6.52 -7.78
N ASN A 109 6.88 -6.71 -8.95
CA ASN A 109 8.20 -6.16 -9.28
C ASN A 109 8.21 -4.63 -9.39
N LEU A 110 7.12 -4.03 -9.89
CA LEU A 110 6.99 -2.58 -9.96
C LEU A 110 6.78 -1.99 -8.57
N MET A 111 5.99 -2.65 -7.71
CA MET A 111 5.83 -2.25 -6.31
C MET A 111 7.16 -2.37 -5.54
N SER A 112 7.95 -3.42 -5.77
CA SER A 112 9.28 -3.57 -5.14
C SER A 112 10.31 -2.57 -5.67
N MET A 113 10.26 -2.21 -6.95
CA MET A 113 11.10 -1.14 -7.49
C MET A 113 10.65 0.25 -7.01
N LYS A 114 9.35 0.48 -6.81
CA LYS A 114 8.82 1.76 -6.31
C LYS A 114 9.16 1.97 -4.83
N SER A 115 9.17 0.91 -4.02
CA SER A 115 9.64 0.99 -2.63
C SER A 115 11.14 1.32 -2.56
N GLN A 116 11.96 0.80 -3.48
CA GLN A 116 13.37 1.20 -3.61
C GLN A 116 13.54 2.63 -4.15
N ALA A 117 12.75 3.05 -5.14
CA ALA A 117 12.88 4.38 -5.76
C ALA A 117 12.39 5.53 -4.87
N GLN A 118 11.47 5.27 -3.92
CA GLN A 118 11.08 6.26 -2.89
C GLN A 118 12.13 6.42 -1.78
N GLY A 119 13.20 5.61 -1.77
CA GLY A 119 14.38 5.79 -0.92
C GLY A 119 15.51 6.63 -1.55
N SER A 120 15.32 7.17 -2.75
CA SER A 120 16.40 7.83 -3.51
C SER A 120 16.04 9.23 -4.04
N LYS A 121 15.44 10.07 -3.19
CA LYS A 121 15.45 11.53 -3.40
C LYS A 121 15.86 12.24 -2.12
N GLY A 122 17.16 12.51 -2.01
CA GLY A 122 17.72 13.48 -1.07
C GLY A 122 18.93 13.02 -0.25
N SER A 123 19.94 12.38 -0.86
CA SER A 123 21.25 12.21 -0.21
C SER A 123 22.28 13.16 -0.83
N CYS A 124 22.32 14.39 -0.31
CA CYS A 124 23.55 15.19 -0.35
C CYS A 124 24.64 14.35 0.32
N SER A 125 25.61 13.90 -0.46
CA SER A 125 26.69 13.03 -0.01
C SER A 125 27.73 13.88 0.71
N LYS A 126 27.62 13.99 2.03
CA LYS A 126 28.76 14.36 2.87
C LYS A 126 29.57 13.07 3.13
N PRO A 127 30.85 12.98 2.71
CA PRO A 127 31.63 11.77 2.89
C PRO A 127 32.00 11.64 4.37
N GLY A 128 31.68 10.49 4.97
CA GLY A 128 32.12 10.11 6.31
C GLY A 128 30.99 10.07 7.34
N GLY A 129 30.48 8.87 7.61
CA GLY A 129 29.60 8.61 8.75
C GLY A 129 28.61 7.46 8.52
N LYS A 130 28.85 6.35 9.25
CA LYS A 130 27.97 5.20 9.55
C LYS A 130 26.57 5.21 8.91
N THR A 131 26.29 4.16 8.13
CA THR A 131 24.99 3.82 7.53
C THR A 131 23.78 4.27 8.37
N PRO A 132 22.92 5.17 7.87
CA PRO A 132 21.73 5.56 8.61
C PRO A 132 20.76 4.37 8.66
N LYS A 133 20.26 4.06 9.87
CA LYS A 133 19.15 3.11 10.04
C LYS A 133 17.95 3.61 9.22
N PRO A 134 17.23 2.74 8.49
CA PRO A 134 16.05 3.15 7.73
C PRO A 134 15.05 3.89 8.62
N GLY A 135 14.43 4.95 8.11
CA GLY A 135 13.39 5.67 8.85
C GLY A 135 12.22 4.75 9.19
N ALA A 136 11.54 5.02 10.31
CA ALA A 136 10.42 4.20 10.79
C ALA A 136 9.34 4.02 9.70
N GLY A 137 9.06 5.04 8.88
CA GLY A 137 8.14 4.94 7.74
C GLY A 137 8.56 3.93 6.65
N GLN A 138 9.86 3.77 6.38
CA GLN A 138 10.32 2.77 5.40
C GLN A 138 10.19 1.35 5.96
N GLN A 139 10.53 1.15 7.23
CA GLN A 139 10.38 -0.15 7.88
C GLN A 139 8.91 -0.58 7.92
N MET A 140 7.99 0.34 8.16
CA MET A 140 6.55 0.06 8.14
C MET A 140 6.05 -0.34 6.74
N SER A 141 6.49 0.37 5.70
CA SER A 141 6.17 0.04 4.30
C SER A 141 6.66 -1.37 3.91
N ASP A 142 7.85 -1.76 4.39
CA ASP A 142 8.40 -3.10 4.13
C ASP A 142 7.58 -4.19 4.83
N ILE A 143 7.16 -3.96 6.08
CA ILE A 143 6.29 -4.88 6.83
C ILE A 143 4.96 -5.06 6.10
N ILE A 144 4.34 -3.97 5.62
CA ILE A 144 3.09 -4.00 4.86
C ILE A 144 3.24 -4.84 3.59
N THR A 145 4.31 -4.61 2.84
CA THR A 145 4.57 -5.30 1.57
C THR A 145 4.70 -6.80 1.80
N LYS A 146 5.46 -7.21 2.81
CA LYS A 146 5.63 -8.61 3.17
C LYS A 146 4.33 -9.23 3.71
N GLN A 147 3.56 -8.50 4.51
CA GLN A 147 2.26 -8.94 5.00
C GLN A 147 1.26 -9.18 3.86
N GLN A 148 1.30 -8.34 2.81
CA GLN A 148 0.48 -8.50 1.62
C GLN A 148 0.90 -9.73 0.81
N GLN A 149 2.21 -9.95 0.62
CA GLN A 149 2.73 -11.13 -0.04
C GLN A 149 2.31 -12.42 0.68
N LEU A 150 2.41 -12.42 2.02
CA LEU A 150 1.98 -13.56 2.84
C LEU A 150 0.47 -13.81 2.72
N GLY A 151 -0.36 -12.76 2.71
CA GLY A 151 -1.80 -12.88 2.48
C GLY A 151 -2.15 -13.47 1.11
N ASN A 152 -1.42 -13.08 0.07
CA ASN A 152 -1.59 -13.62 -1.28
C ASN A 152 -1.17 -15.10 -1.37
N ALA A 153 -0.05 -15.46 -0.76
CA ALA A 153 0.42 -16.85 -0.70
C ALA A 153 -0.59 -17.76 0.04
N MET A 154 -1.13 -17.26 1.16
CA MET A 154 -2.17 -17.93 1.95
C MET A 154 -3.45 -18.15 1.14
N GLN A 155 -3.88 -17.15 0.34
CA GLN A 155 -5.05 -17.27 -0.52
C GLN A 155 -4.84 -18.27 -1.68
N GLN A 156 -3.64 -18.30 -2.28
CA GLN A 156 -3.30 -19.30 -3.29
C GLN A 156 -3.32 -20.72 -2.73
N MET A 157 -2.77 -20.91 -1.52
CA MET A 157 -2.77 -22.22 -0.86
C MET A 157 -4.19 -22.70 -0.53
N GLN A 158 -5.06 -21.82 -0.07
CA GLN A 158 -6.45 -22.17 0.22
C GLN A 158 -7.23 -22.54 -1.05
N ASN A 159 -7.00 -21.82 -2.15
CA ASN A 159 -7.59 -22.15 -3.45
C ASN A 159 -7.08 -23.51 -3.98
N ALA A 160 -5.79 -23.81 -3.78
CA ALA A 160 -5.22 -25.11 -4.13
C ALA A 160 -5.78 -26.26 -3.28
N GLN A 161 -6.13 -25.99 -2.02
CA GLN A 161 -6.72 -26.96 -1.11
C GLN A 161 -8.22 -27.20 -1.39
N GLN A 162 -8.96 -26.19 -1.87
CA GLN A 162 -10.36 -26.32 -2.31
C GLN A 162 -10.52 -26.97 -3.70
N GLN A 163 -9.47 -27.00 -4.52
CA GLN A 163 -9.48 -27.67 -5.83
C GLN A 163 -9.12 -29.16 -5.80
N LYS A 164 -9.04 -29.82 -4.64
CA LYS A 164 -9.08 -31.29 -4.56
C LYS A 164 -10.54 -31.74 -4.42
N PRO A 165 -11.22 -32.20 -5.50
CA PRO A 165 -12.49 -32.89 -5.34
C PRO A 165 -12.23 -34.18 -4.57
N GLY A 166 -13.11 -34.51 -3.63
CA GLY A 166 -13.09 -35.80 -2.97
C GLY A 166 -13.11 -36.94 -4.00
N GLN A 167 -12.09 -37.80 -3.95
CA GLN A 167 -12.33 -39.22 -4.17
C GLN A 167 -12.91 -39.76 -2.87
N GLY A 168 -14.23 -39.82 -2.81
CA GLY A 168 -14.94 -40.55 -1.78
C GLY A 168 -14.88 -42.05 -2.04
N GLN A 169 -14.59 -42.80 -0.97
CA GLN A 169 -15.23 -44.07 -0.59
C GLN A 169 -15.53 -45.10 -1.67
N GLN A 170 -14.77 -46.21 -1.67
CA GLN A 170 -15.35 -47.55 -1.61
C GLN A 170 -14.30 -48.60 -1.19
N GLY A 171 -14.63 -49.46 -0.22
CA GLY A 171 -14.09 -50.83 -0.15
C GLY A 171 -13.32 -51.24 1.11
N GLN A 172 -14.03 -51.93 2.01
CA GLN A 172 -13.62 -53.16 2.70
C GLN A 172 -12.51 -53.15 3.79
N GLN A 173 -12.97 -53.26 5.03
CA GLN A 173 -12.63 -54.31 6.00
C GLN A 173 -11.20 -54.88 5.95
N GLY A 174 -10.35 -54.45 6.88
CA GLY A 174 -9.04 -55.04 7.11
C GLY A 174 -8.52 -54.69 8.50
N ASN A 175 -8.72 -55.60 9.44
CA ASN A 175 -8.12 -55.61 10.76
C ASN A 175 -6.60 -55.77 10.61
N SER A 176 -5.77 -54.85 11.10
CA SER A 176 -4.37 -55.11 11.49
C SER A 176 -3.74 -53.94 12.26
N LYS A 177 -3.13 -54.31 13.39
CA LYS A 177 -2.26 -53.53 14.26
C LYS A 177 -0.96 -53.12 13.55
N ASP A 178 -0.39 -52.03 14.05
CA ASP A 178 1.03 -51.65 14.06
C ASP A 178 1.80 -51.63 12.73
N GLY A 179 2.29 -50.44 12.35
CA GLY A 179 3.37 -50.32 11.37
C GLY A 179 3.35 -49.06 10.51
N GLN A 180 3.76 -47.93 11.10
CA GLN A 180 4.74 -47.01 10.50
C GLN A 180 4.76 -46.88 8.95
N GLN A 181 3.84 -46.11 8.38
CA GLN A 181 4.03 -45.44 7.09
C GLN A 181 3.11 -44.23 7.00
N GLY A 182 3.61 -43.08 7.47
CA GLY A 182 2.94 -41.79 7.33
C GLY A 182 2.99 -41.35 5.87
N GLY A 183 1.81 -41.19 5.26
CA GLY A 183 1.64 -40.91 3.84
C GLY A 183 2.37 -39.66 3.36
N GLU A 184 3.18 -39.85 2.32
CA GLU A 184 3.96 -38.82 1.61
C GLU A 184 3.11 -37.75 0.89
N GLY A 185 1.78 -37.73 1.08
CA GLY A 185 0.87 -36.71 0.56
C GLY A 185 0.63 -35.51 1.49
N GLU A 186 1.00 -35.58 2.78
CA GLU A 186 0.79 -34.51 3.77
C GLU A 186 2.03 -33.65 4.06
N ASN A 187 3.23 -34.15 3.77
CA ASN A 187 4.49 -33.49 4.15
C ASN A 187 4.82 -32.23 3.33
N GLY A 188 4.39 -32.16 2.06
CA GLY A 188 4.67 -30.98 1.22
C GLY A 188 3.96 -29.70 1.66
N ASN A 189 2.77 -29.82 2.27
CA ASN A 189 2.03 -28.68 2.80
C ASN A 189 2.56 -28.23 4.17
N ALA A 190 3.02 -29.17 5.01
CA ALA A 190 3.49 -28.86 6.36
C ALA A 190 4.75 -27.98 6.35
N GLU A 191 5.70 -28.23 5.45
CA GLU A 191 6.90 -27.41 5.33
C GLU A 191 6.58 -25.98 4.84
N GLN A 192 5.70 -25.85 3.86
CA GLN A 192 5.27 -24.54 3.37
C GLN A 192 4.50 -23.74 4.43
N LEU A 193 3.66 -24.41 5.22
CA LEU A 193 2.95 -23.81 6.35
C LEU A 193 3.91 -23.36 7.45
N ALA A 194 4.90 -24.18 7.79
CA ALA A 194 5.92 -23.83 8.77
C ALA A 194 6.72 -22.60 8.33
N ARG A 195 7.12 -22.53 7.04
CA ARG A 195 7.79 -21.35 6.47
C ARG A 195 6.91 -20.10 6.51
N MET A 196 5.61 -20.21 6.26
CA MET A 196 4.69 -19.07 6.36
C MET A 196 4.50 -18.61 7.81
N ALA A 197 4.35 -19.55 8.75
CA ALA A 197 4.27 -19.23 10.17
C ALA A 197 5.55 -18.53 10.66
N GLU A 198 6.72 -19.00 10.21
CA GLU A 198 8.02 -18.38 10.49
C GLU A 198 8.09 -16.95 9.92
N GLN A 199 7.67 -16.76 8.66
CA GLN A 199 7.62 -15.44 8.04
C GLN A 199 6.70 -14.49 8.81
N GLN A 200 5.55 -14.97 9.26
CA GLN A 200 4.62 -14.15 10.02
C GLN A 200 5.16 -13.78 11.41
N ALA A 201 5.79 -14.74 12.11
CA ALA A 201 6.47 -14.48 13.37
C ALA A 201 7.63 -13.49 13.21
N ALA A 202 8.37 -13.54 12.10
CA ALA A 202 9.40 -12.57 11.78
C ALA A 202 8.82 -11.16 11.59
N LEU A 203 7.69 -11.03 10.88
CA LEU A 203 6.98 -9.75 10.70
C LEU A 203 6.48 -9.20 12.03
N ARG A 204 5.94 -10.06 12.91
CA ARG A 204 5.52 -9.65 14.25
C ARG A 204 6.68 -9.12 15.09
N ARG A 205 7.85 -9.77 15.03
CA ARG A 205 9.08 -9.29 15.70
C ARG A 205 9.51 -7.92 15.16
N GLN A 206 9.51 -7.75 13.84
CA GLN A 206 9.83 -6.47 13.20
C GLN A 206 8.86 -5.35 13.63
N LEU A 207 7.57 -5.67 13.71
CA LEU A 207 6.56 -4.72 14.18
C LEU A 207 6.75 -4.38 15.67
N SER A 208 7.19 -5.34 16.49
CA SER A 208 7.51 -5.11 17.90
C SER A 208 8.71 -4.19 18.09
N GLU A 209 9.78 -4.42 17.32
CA GLU A 209 10.94 -3.53 17.30
C GLU A 209 10.53 -2.12 16.86
N LEU A 210 9.74 -2.00 15.79
CA LEU A 210 9.21 -0.72 15.33
C LEU A 210 8.36 -0.03 16.40
N ASN A 211 7.47 -0.77 17.08
CA ASN A 211 6.65 -0.23 18.16
C ASN A 211 7.52 0.29 19.32
N SER A 212 8.58 -0.44 19.70
CA SER A 212 9.52 0.00 20.72
C SER A 212 10.24 1.31 20.33
N LEU A 213 10.65 1.42 19.06
CA LEU A 213 11.29 2.62 18.51
C LEU A 213 10.33 3.81 18.50
N LEU A 214 9.07 3.61 18.12
CA LEU A 214 8.04 4.66 18.09
C LEU A 214 7.70 5.14 19.50
N ASN A 215 7.57 4.21 20.46
CA ASN A 215 7.36 4.54 21.87
C ASN A 215 8.53 5.34 22.45
N SER A 216 9.77 4.98 22.11
CA SER A 216 10.96 5.74 22.53
C SER A 216 10.99 7.18 22.00
N LYS A 217 10.30 7.43 20.87
CA LYS A 217 10.17 8.76 20.26
C LYS A 217 8.91 9.52 20.71
N GLY A 218 8.10 8.95 21.60
CA GLY A 218 6.86 9.57 22.05
C GLY A 218 5.75 9.63 20.99
N MET A 219 5.88 8.90 19.88
CA MET A 219 4.88 8.84 18.81
C MET A 219 3.76 7.87 19.19
N GLY A 220 2.58 8.42 19.50
CA GLY A 220 1.48 7.80 20.25
C GLY A 220 0.64 6.71 19.58
N ASN A 221 1.18 5.88 18.68
CA ASN A 221 0.40 4.82 18.00
C ASN A 221 0.61 3.42 18.61
N ALA A 222 1.08 3.35 19.86
CA ALA A 222 1.46 2.11 20.54
C ALA A 222 0.33 1.09 20.66
N LYS A 223 -0.91 1.58 20.88
CA LYS A 223 -2.09 0.74 21.10
C LYS A 223 -2.53 0.05 19.81
N GLU A 224 -2.58 0.77 18.70
CA GLU A 224 -2.96 0.22 17.40
C GLU A 224 -1.95 -0.85 16.95
N LEU A 225 -0.65 -0.60 17.13
CA LEU A 225 0.39 -1.57 16.80
C LEU A 225 0.32 -2.84 17.67
N LYS A 226 -0.02 -2.71 18.96
CA LYS A 226 -0.26 -3.87 19.84
C LYS A 226 -1.46 -4.69 19.38
N GLU A 227 -2.57 -4.05 19.02
CA GLU A 227 -3.75 -4.75 18.51
C GLU A 227 -3.46 -5.49 17.20
N ILE A 228 -2.59 -4.94 16.34
CA ILE A 228 -2.11 -5.64 15.13
C ILE A 228 -1.26 -6.86 15.51
N GLN A 229 -0.34 -6.73 16.48
CA GLN A 229 0.49 -7.84 16.96
C GLN A 229 -0.35 -9.00 17.49
N GLU A 230 -1.37 -8.72 18.32
CA GLU A 230 -2.28 -9.74 18.84
C GLU A 230 -3.03 -10.48 17.72
N LYS A 231 -3.41 -9.78 16.65
CA LYS A 231 -4.07 -10.40 15.49
C LYS A 231 -3.10 -11.26 14.68
N MET A 232 -1.84 -10.84 14.54
CA MET A 232 -0.79 -11.64 13.93
C MET A 232 -0.51 -12.91 14.73
N ASP A 233 -0.47 -12.82 16.06
CA ASP A 233 -0.32 -13.97 16.97
C ASP A 233 -1.43 -15.01 16.80
N LYS A 234 -2.69 -14.56 16.70
CA LYS A 234 -3.82 -15.46 16.45
C LYS A 234 -3.73 -16.11 15.06
N ASN A 235 -3.34 -15.35 14.04
CA ASN A 235 -3.13 -15.92 12.70
C ASN A 235 -1.95 -16.90 12.65
N GLU A 236 -0.87 -16.66 13.42
CA GLU A 236 0.25 -17.61 13.57
C GLU A 236 -0.23 -18.93 14.20
N THR A 237 -1.05 -18.83 15.25
CA THR A 237 -1.65 -20.00 15.91
C THR A 237 -2.56 -20.78 14.97
N ASP A 238 -3.39 -20.10 14.19
CA ASP A 238 -4.27 -20.73 13.20
C ASP A 238 -3.46 -21.40 12.08
N LEU A 239 -2.38 -20.77 11.60
CA LEU A 239 -1.46 -21.32 10.59
C LEU A 239 -0.77 -22.60 11.07
N VAL A 240 -0.20 -22.60 12.28
CA VAL A 240 0.48 -23.77 12.85
C VAL A 240 -0.49 -24.94 13.04
N ASN A 241 -1.73 -24.64 13.42
CA ASN A 241 -2.80 -25.64 13.55
C ASN A 241 -3.47 -26.01 12.23
N LYS A 242 -2.96 -25.53 11.09
CA LYS A 242 -3.49 -25.76 9.74
C LYS A 242 -4.96 -25.31 9.56
N ARG A 243 -5.41 -24.30 10.30
CA ARG A 243 -6.80 -23.81 10.32
C ARG A 243 -6.99 -22.64 9.35
N PHE A 244 -7.40 -22.95 8.13
CA PHE A 244 -7.72 -21.95 7.10
C PHE A 244 -9.19 -21.52 7.14
N SER A 245 -9.60 -20.80 8.19
CA SER A 245 -10.96 -20.30 8.34
C SER A 245 -11.20 -18.97 7.61
N SER A 246 -12.45 -18.69 7.26
CA SER A 246 -12.88 -17.37 6.76
C SER A 246 -12.56 -16.25 7.76
N GLU A 247 -12.58 -16.57 9.07
CA GLU A 247 -12.21 -15.64 10.14
C GLU A 247 -10.72 -15.26 10.08
N MET A 248 -9.83 -16.23 9.83
CA MET A 248 -8.40 -15.96 9.67
C MET A 248 -8.14 -15.04 8.46
N GLN A 249 -8.84 -15.27 7.34
CA GLN A 249 -8.74 -14.39 6.16
C GLN A 249 -9.24 -12.97 6.44
N LEU A 250 -10.37 -12.84 7.15
CA LEU A 250 -10.91 -11.55 7.54
C LEU A 250 -9.92 -10.82 8.45
N ARG A 251 -9.34 -11.53 9.42
CA ARG A 251 -8.31 -11.02 10.32
C ARG A 251 -7.06 -10.58 9.57
N GLN A 252 -6.63 -11.35 8.56
CA GLN A 252 -5.50 -11.00 7.69
C GLN A 252 -5.75 -9.70 6.91
N ARG A 253 -6.95 -9.52 6.36
CA ARG A 253 -7.34 -8.26 5.69
C ARG A 253 -7.36 -7.10 6.68
N GLU A 254 -7.88 -7.33 7.88
CA GLU A 254 -7.93 -6.30 8.90
C GLU A 254 -6.53 -5.86 9.37
N ILE A 255 -5.61 -6.81 9.56
CA ILE A 255 -4.19 -6.53 9.84
C ILE A 255 -3.62 -5.60 8.77
N LEU A 256 -3.83 -5.93 7.49
CA LEU A 256 -3.31 -5.13 6.38
C LEU A 256 -3.89 -3.71 6.35
N THR A 257 -5.20 -3.56 6.54
CA THR A 257 -5.87 -2.25 6.62
C THR A 257 -5.31 -1.41 7.77
N ARG A 258 -5.14 -2.00 8.95
CA ARG A 258 -4.60 -1.30 10.12
C ARG A 258 -3.13 -0.93 9.95
N LEU A 259 -2.32 -1.79 9.33
CA LEU A 259 -0.93 -1.47 9.02
C LEU A 259 -0.84 -0.28 8.05
N LEU A 260 -1.67 -0.25 6.99
CA LEU A 260 -1.74 0.87 6.05
C LEU A 260 -2.18 2.18 6.73
N GLN A 261 -3.16 2.09 7.64
CA GLN A 261 -3.60 3.25 8.43
C GLN A 261 -2.48 3.76 9.34
N ALA A 262 -1.79 2.87 10.05
CA ALA A 262 -0.67 3.22 10.91
C ALA A 262 0.49 3.85 10.12
N GLU A 263 0.81 3.34 8.91
CA GLU A 263 1.80 3.95 8.03
C GLU A 263 1.40 5.37 7.61
N LYS A 264 0.13 5.59 7.25
CA LYS A 264 -0.38 6.92 6.91
C LYS A 264 -0.24 7.89 8.08
N SER A 265 -0.65 7.48 9.27
CA SER A 265 -0.52 8.28 10.50
C SER A 265 0.95 8.62 10.80
N MET A 266 1.86 7.68 10.62
CA MET A 266 3.30 7.93 10.78
C MET A 266 3.83 8.95 9.77
N ARG A 267 3.44 8.85 8.50
CA ARG A 267 3.84 9.81 7.46
C ARG A 267 3.30 11.22 7.74
N GLU A 268 2.09 11.32 8.26
CA GLU A 268 1.49 12.60 8.65
C GLU A 268 2.25 13.24 9.82
N GLN A 269 2.59 12.45 10.85
CA GLN A 269 3.42 12.90 11.98
C GLN A 269 4.82 13.36 11.54
N GLU A 270 5.50 12.60 10.67
CA GLU A 270 6.81 13.00 10.14
C GLU A 270 6.77 14.30 9.31
N GLN A 271 5.63 14.61 8.69
CA GLN A 271 5.44 15.88 7.97
C GLN A 271 5.10 17.03 8.93
N ASP A 272 4.39 16.74 10.02
CA ASP A 272 4.04 17.73 11.04
C ASP A 272 5.29 18.22 11.78
N ASP A 273 6.18 17.31 12.19
CA ASP A 273 7.49 17.65 12.78
C ASP A 273 8.29 18.59 11.86
N LYS A 274 8.27 18.34 10.54
CA LYS A 274 8.94 19.19 9.54
C LYS A 274 8.23 20.53 9.32
N ARG A 275 6.91 20.59 9.52
CA ARG A 275 6.10 21.81 9.40
C ARG A 275 6.14 22.69 10.64
N SER A 276 6.51 22.14 11.80
CA SER A 276 6.86 22.92 12.99
C SER A 276 8.19 23.68 12.80
N SER A 277 8.19 24.65 11.88
CA SER A 277 9.26 25.66 11.86
C SER A 277 9.18 26.47 13.14
N LYS A 278 10.32 26.73 13.80
CA LYS A 278 10.39 27.71 14.89
C LYS A 278 9.78 29.00 14.38
N ILE A 279 8.63 29.38 14.92
CA ILE A 279 8.03 30.70 14.69
C ILE A 279 9.14 31.71 14.96
N ALA A 280 9.42 32.59 14.01
CA ALA A 280 10.34 33.68 14.22
C ALA A 280 9.81 34.46 15.44
N GLN A 281 10.53 34.40 16.56
CA GLN A 281 10.22 35.30 17.67
C GLN A 281 10.41 36.71 17.11
N ASP A 282 9.36 37.52 17.19
CA ASP A 282 9.43 38.93 16.84
C ASP A 282 10.35 39.62 17.86
N LEU A 283 11.66 39.59 17.58
CA LEU A 283 12.63 40.39 18.31
C LEU A 283 12.34 41.84 17.94
N SER A 284 11.50 42.48 18.75
CA SER A 284 11.28 43.91 18.69
C SER A 284 12.65 44.59 18.71
N ARG A 285 12.94 45.38 17.66
CA ARG A 285 14.21 46.10 17.56
C ARG A 285 14.33 47.00 18.79
N PRO A 286 15.42 46.93 19.57
CA PRO A 286 15.61 47.88 20.65
C PRO A 286 15.57 49.29 20.06
N VAL A 287 14.76 50.16 20.66
CA VAL A 287 14.72 51.58 20.28
C VAL A 287 16.14 52.14 20.30
N PRO A 288 16.59 52.87 19.26
CA PRO A 288 17.91 53.47 19.23
C PRO A 288 18.18 54.29 20.50
N ALA A 289 19.42 54.28 20.99
CA ALA A 289 19.78 54.94 22.26
C ALA A 289 19.41 56.44 22.31
N GLU A 290 19.45 57.11 21.15
CA GLU A 290 19.05 58.52 21.00
C GLU A 290 17.55 58.72 21.23
N LEU A 291 16.72 57.79 20.73
CA LEU A 291 15.27 57.79 20.88
C LEU A 291 14.85 57.43 22.31
N GLN A 292 15.57 56.51 22.97
CA GLN A 292 15.35 56.21 24.39
C GLN A 292 15.61 57.44 25.27
N LYS A 293 16.70 58.17 25.03
CA LYS A 293 17.00 59.40 25.77
C LYS A 293 15.88 60.43 25.61
N TYR A 294 15.46 60.70 24.39
CA TYR A 294 14.36 61.63 24.11
C TYR A 294 13.04 61.22 24.79
N LEU A 295 12.69 59.93 24.78
CA LEU A 295 11.49 59.43 25.44
C LEU A 295 11.56 59.57 26.97
N ASN A 296 12.71 59.30 27.57
CA ASN A 296 12.94 59.47 29.00
C ASN A 296 12.87 60.95 29.40
N ASP A 297 13.50 61.84 28.64
CA ASP A 297 13.45 63.29 28.88
C ASP A 297 12.02 63.83 28.78
N ARG A 298 11.26 63.35 27.79
CA ARG A 298 9.82 63.67 27.64
C ARG A 298 8.99 63.14 28.80
N GLN A 299 9.26 61.93 29.29
CA GLN A 299 8.57 61.37 30.45
C GLN A 299 8.87 62.17 31.72
N GLN A 300 10.14 62.54 31.96
CA GLN A 300 10.51 63.40 33.07
C GLN A 300 9.81 64.76 33.00
N LEU A 301 9.71 65.36 31.81
CA LEU A 301 8.99 66.62 31.62
C LEU A 301 7.49 66.48 31.93
N LEU A 302 6.86 65.37 31.51
CA LEU A 302 5.46 65.08 31.81
C LEU A 302 5.24 64.77 33.29
N ASP A 303 6.17 64.09 33.95
CA ASP A 303 6.09 63.79 35.37
C ASP A 303 6.30 65.05 36.21
N ILE A 304 7.17 65.97 35.80
CA ILE A 304 7.24 67.33 36.35
C ILE A 304 5.87 68.01 36.18
N TYR A 305 5.27 67.95 35.00
CA TYR A 305 3.96 68.58 34.75
C TYR A 305 2.82 67.96 35.58
N LYS A 306 2.87 66.65 35.85
CA LYS A 306 1.90 65.92 36.69
C LYS A 306 2.12 66.14 38.18
N THR A 307 3.36 66.34 38.62
CA THR A 307 3.73 66.54 40.04
C THR A 307 3.71 68.00 40.45
N VAL A 308 3.68 68.93 39.49
CA VAL A 308 3.34 70.33 39.77
C VAL A 308 1.92 70.36 40.34
N PRO A 309 1.73 70.83 41.59
CA PRO A 309 0.40 70.90 42.19
C PRO A 309 -0.53 71.69 41.27
N PRO A 310 -1.81 71.30 41.12
CA PRO A 310 -2.82 72.02 40.33
C PRO A 310 -3.16 73.43 40.86
N GLN A 311 -2.32 73.97 41.77
CA GLN A 311 -2.39 75.31 42.33
C GLN A 311 -1.19 76.20 41.93
N LEU A 312 -0.55 75.98 40.78
CA LEU A 312 0.28 77.07 40.22
C LEU A 312 -0.67 78.18 39.74
N LYS A 313 -0.94 79.12 40.65
CA LYS A 313 -1.79 80.30 40.46
C LYS A 313 -1.46 80.96 39.11
N PRO A 314 -2.47 81.53 38.40
CA PRO A 314 -2.31 82.22 37.11
C PRO A 314 -1.12 83.19 37.03
N TYR A 315 -0.72 83.74 38.18
CA TYR A 315 0.46 84.57 38.39
C TYR A 315 1.77 84.00 37.82
N TYR A 316 2.10 82.72 38.10
CA TYR A 316 3.38 82.13 37.69
C TYR A 316 3.42 81.76 36.21
N LYS A 317 2.25 81.44 35.62
CA LYS A 317 2.11 81.25 34.16
C LYS A 317 2.46 82.53 33.40
N ASN A 318 1.98 83.68 33.88
CA ASN A 318 2.27 84.98 33.28
C ASN A 318 3.76 85.39 33.40
N MET A 319 4.42 85.08 34.52
CA MET A 319 5.85 85.34 34.67
C MET A 319 6.70 84.51 33.69
N VAL A 320 6.35 83.25 33.50
CA VAL A 320 7.05 82.38 32.55
C VAL A 320 6.82 82.84 31.10
N GLU A 321 5.59 83.23 30.74
CA GLU A 321 5.29 83.81 29.42
C GLU A 321 6.05 85.13 29.18
N GLN A 322 6.20 86.00 30.20
CA GLN A 322 7.00 87.23 30.09
C GLN A 322 8.50 86.94 29.93
N TYR A 323 9.04 85.95 30.65
CA TYR A 323 10.44 85.54 30.52
C TYR A 323 10.75 85.05 29.09
N TYR A 324 9.90 84.19 28.52
CA TYR A 324 10.08 83.73 27.14
C TYR A 324 9.89 84.83 26.08
N ARG A 325 8.99 85.81 26.30
CA ARG A 325 8.86 86.97 25.41
C ARG A 325 10.08 87.89 25.41
N ASN A 326 10.80 87.99 26.53
CA ASN A 326 11.99 88.83 26.64
C ASN A 326 13.24 88.16 26.04
N ILE A 327 13.32 86.83 26.05
CA ILE A 327 14.42 86.09 25.41
C ILE A 327 14.23 86.04 23.88
N GLY A 328 12.99 86.05 23.38
CA GLY A 328 12.70 86.08 21.93
C GLY A 328 12.77 87.46 21.27
N LYS A 329 13.20 88.51 21.99
CA LYS A 329 13.32 89.89 21.48
C LYS A 329 14.75 90.44 21.43
N ASN A 330 15.76 89.58 21.60
CA ASN A 330 17.15 89.90 21.26
C ASN A 330 17.64 88.98 20.15
#